data_AF-A0A842U9E6-F1
#
_entry.id   AF-A0A842U9E6-F1
#
_cell.length_a   1.000
_cell.length_b   1.000
_cell.length_c   1.000
_cell.angle_alpha   90.00
_cell.angle_beta   90.00
_cell.angle_gamma   90.00
#
_symmetry.space_group_name_H-M   'P 1'
#
loop_
_entity.id
_entity.type
_entity.pdbx_description
1 polymer ?
#
loop_
_entity_poly.entity_id
_entity_poly.type
_entity_poly.pdbx_seq_one_letter_code
_entity_poly.pdbx_strand_id
1 'polypeptide(L)'
;MEKQIYSLIFNEDEISWQSLLMELVRTEGLDPWDLDISKLANSYIKTVKKMKEANLRVGGKVILASAMLLKVKSKKLVGEELERLDSLFKQVEAEAEYVEDLEDVNLLEPLLDRAAEDENPLYPKTPQPRKRKVSVFDLVEAMEKAMDVRKRRVTTR
;
A
#
# COMPACT_ATOMS: atom_id res chain seq x y z
N MET A 1 -1.42 10.14 -43.27
CA MET A 1 -1.70 8.71 -42.99
C MET A 1 -0.47 7.97 -42.46
N GLU A 2 0.72 8.15 -43.02
CA GLU A 2 1.95 7.47 -42.52
C GLU A 2 2.24 7.74 -41.03
N LYS A 3 2.09 8.98 -40.54
CA LYS A 3 2.31 9.30 -39.11
C LYS A 3 1.40 8.52 -38.15
N GLN A 4 0.18 8.17 -38.55
CA GLN A 4 -0.74 7.37 -37.73
C GLN A 4 -0.32 5.90 -37.71
N ILE A 5 0.17 5.38 -38.85
CA ILE A 5 0.70 4.02 -38.97
C ILE A 5 2.01 3.87 -38.19
N TYR A 6 2.93 4.84 -38.28
CA TYR A 6 4.12 4.89 -37.45
C TYR A 6 3.79 4.95 -35.96
N SER A 7 2.76 5.70 -35.55
CA SER A 7 2.33 5.70 -34.14
C SER A 7 1.72 4.37 -33.71
N LEU A 8 1.03 3.63 -34.58
CA LEU A 8 0.52 2.29 -34.24
C LEU A 8 1.66 1.27 -34.11
N ILE A 9 2.60 1.26 -35.05
CA ILE A 9 3.71 0.30 -35.08
C ILE A 9 4.72 0.56 -33.94
N PHE A 10 5.07 1.82 -33.68
CA PHE A 10 5.93 2.16 -32.53
C PHE A 10 5.23 2.06 -31.17
N ASN A 11 3.88 2.00 -31.14
CA ASN A 11 3.13 1.70 -29.91
C ASN A 11 3.03 0.19 -29.63
N GLU A 12 3.31 -0.69 -30.59
CA GLU A 12 3.32 -2.15 -30.39
C GLU A 12 4.61 -2.65 -29.72
N ASP A 13 5.76 -2.01 -29.98
CA ASP A 13 7.07 -2.45 -29.47
C ASP A 13 7.46 -1.86 -28.10
N GLU A 14 6.79 -0.81 -27.63
CA GLU A 14 6.95 -0.34 -26.25
C GLU A 14 5.88 -0.97 -25.36
N ILE A 15 6.27 -1.99 -24.60
CA ILE A 15 5.43 -2.50 -23.51
C ILE A 15 5.11 -1.34 -22.58
N SER A 16 3.86 -0.86 -22.64
CA SER A 16 3.39 0.17 -21.73
C SER A 16 3.42 -0.41 -20.32
N TRP A 17 3.96 0.38 -19.39
CA TRP A 17 3.95 0.05 -17.96
C TRP A 17 2.53 -0.21 -17.45
N GLN A 18 1.50 0.42 -18.05
CA GLN A 18 0.09 0.18 -17.75
C GLN A 18 -0.34 -1.22 -18.18
N SER A 19 -0.01 -1.61 -19.41
CA SER A 19 -0.35 -2.92 -19.96
C SER A 19 0.29 -4.04 -19.14
N LEU A 20 1.57 -3.88 -18.77
CA LEU A 20 2.28 -4.84 -17.93
C LEU A 20 1.67 -4.94 -16.53
N LEU A 21 1.23 -3.82 -15.96
CA LEU A 21 0.57 -3.80 -14.64
C LEU A 21 -0.81 -4.48 -14.70
N MET A 22 -1.60 -4.22 -15.74
CA MET A 22 -2.89 -4.88 -15.98
C MET A 22 -2.74 -6.38 -16.25
N GLU A 23 -1.73 -6.77 -17.02
CA GLU A 23 -1.40 -8.17 -17.28
C GLU A 23 -1.03 -8.90 -15.99
N LEU A 24 -0.23 -8.28 -15.12
CA LEU A 24 0.12 -8.84 -13.82
C LEU A 24 -1.09 -9.02 -12.90
N VAL A 25 -1.96 -8.02 -12.82
CA VAL A 25 -3.21 -8.12 -12.03
C VAL A 25 -4.04 -9.31 -12.51
N ARG A 26 -4.17 -9.47 -13.83
CA ARG A 26 -4.91 -10.59 -14.43
C ARG A 26 -4.23 -11.94 -14.17
N THR A 27 -2.91 -12.01 -14.31
CA THR A 27 -2.14 -13.26 -14.24
C THR A 27 -2.01 -13.76 -12.81
N GLU A 28 -1.87 -12.86 -11.84
CA GLU A 28 -1.75 -13.20 -10.42
C GLU A 28 -3.09 -13.34 -9.69
N GLY A 29 -4.21 -13.08 -10.38
CA GLY A 29 -5.54 -13.15 -9.80
C GLY A 29 -5.76 -12.13 -8.68
N LEU A 30 -5.17 -10.94 -8.80
CA LEU A 30 -5.35 -9.87 -7.82
C LEU A 30 -6.74 -9.23 -7.99
N ASP A 31 -7.38 -8.88 -6.87
CA ASP A 31 -8.66 -8.16 -6.90
C ASP A 31 -8.47 -6.74 -7.49
N PRO A 32 -9.16 -6.38 -8.58
CA PRO A 32 -9.04 -5.06 -9.18
C PRO A 32 -9.51 -3.90 -8.30
N TRP A 33 -10.34 -4.18 -7.29
CA TRP A 33 -10.94 -3.18 -6.40
C TRP A 33 -10.20 -3.06 -5.06
N ASP A 34 -9.39 -4.07 -4.71
CA ASP A 34 -8.63 -4.14 -3.47
C ASP A 34 -7.21 -4.65 -3.73
N LEU A 35 -6.36 -3.74 -4.20
CA LEU A 35 -5.06 -4.14 -4.70
C LEU A 35 -4.00 -4.27 -3.59
N ASP A 36 -3.38 -5.44 -3.49
CA ASP A 36 -2.19 -5.63 -2.65
C ASP A 36 -0.93 -5.15 -3.37
N ILE A 37 -0.54 -3.90 -3.09
CA ILE A 37 0.69 -3.28 -3.60
C ILE A 37 1.94 -4.12 -3.33
N SER A 38 2.00 -4.84 -2.20
CA SER A 38 3.21 -5.58 -1.82
C SER A 38 3.46 -6.75 -2.75
N LYS A 39 2.40 -7.49 -3.11
CA LYS A 39 2.44 -8.58 -4.09
C LYS A 39 2.70 -8.03 -5.49
N LEU A 40 1.90 -7.06 -5.93
CA LEU A 40 2.03 -6.46 -7.25
C LEU A 40 3.45 -5.94 -7.51
N ALA A 41 4.02 -5.17 -6.57
CA ALA A 41 5.35 -4.58 -6.74
C ALA A 41 6.45 -5.65 -6.86
N ASN A 42 6.38 -6.71 -6.06
CA ASN A 42 7.33 -7.82 -6.14
C ASN A 42 7.28 -8.49 -7.51
N SER A 43 6.07 -8.76 -7.99
CA SER A 43 5.86 -9.47 -9.24
C SER A 43 6.21 -8.62 -10.45
N TYR A 44 5.88 -7.32 -10.41
CA TYR A 44 6.31 -6.35 -11.40
C TYR A 44 7.84 -6.34 -11.57
N ILE A 45 8.58 -6.27 -10.45
CA ILE A 45 10.05 -6.27 -10.50
C ILE A 45 10.59 -7.61 -11.02
N LYS A 46 10.00 -8.74 -10.63
CA LYS A 46 10.40 -10.06 -11.14
C LYS A 46 10.23 -10.12 -12.65
N THR A 47 9.10 -9.65 -13.18
CA THR A 47 8.85 -9.61 -14.63
C THR A 47 9.82 -8.70 -15.34
N VAL A 48 10.05 -7.49 -14.83
CA VAL A 48 11.04 -6.55 -15.42
C VAL A 48 12.46 -7.14 -15.43
N LYS A 49 12.85 -7.88 -14.37
CA LYS A 49 14.14 -8.59 -14.34
C LYS A 49 14.23 -9.69 -15.39
N LYS A 50 13.20 -10.53 -15.51
CA LYS A 50 13.13 -11.58 -16.55
C LYS A 50 13.20 -10.99 -17.96
N MET A 51 12.54 -9.87 -18.19
CA MET A 51 12.60 -9.17 -19.49
C MET A 51 14.01 -8.67 -19.80
N LYS A 52 14.72 -8.13 -18.80
CA LYS A 52 16.11 -7.71 -18.94
C LYS A 52 17.05 -8.90 -19.23
N GLU A 53 16.84 -10.02 -18.55
CA GLU A 53 17.61 -11.27 -18.78
C GLU A 53 17.37 -11.83 -20.18
N ALA A 54 16.15 -11.71 -20.71
CA ALA A 54 15.79 -12.08 -22.08
C ALA A 54 16.25 -11.07 -23.16
N ASN A 55 17.06 -10.07 -22.80
CA ASN A 55 17.50 -8.97 -23.68
C ASN A 55 16.35 -8.18 -24.34
N LEU A 56 15.16 -8.17 -23.75
CA LEU A 56 14.04 -7.39 -24.25
C LEU A 56 14.25 -5.89 -23.99
N ARG A 57 13.79 -5.06 -24.92
CA ARG A 57 13.88 -3.60 -24.81
C ARG A 57 12.90 -3.11 -23.75
N VAL A 58 13.42 -2.65 -22.61
CA VAL A 58 12.60 -2.09 -21.52
C VAL A 58 12.54 -0.58 -21.65
N GLY A 59 11.33 -0.02 -21.82
CA GLY A 59 11.12 1.42 -21.88
C GLY A 59 11.46 2.12 -20.55
N GLY A 60 12.02 3.33 -20.62
CA GLY A 60 12.39 4.11 -19.41
C GLY A 60 11.22 4.37 -18.46
N LYS A 61 9.99 4.48 -19.00
CA LYS A 61 8.75 4.60 -18.21
C LYS A 61 8.50 3.35 -17.35
N VAL A 62 8.83 2.16 -17.83
CA VAL A 62 8.69 0.89 -17.10
C VAL A 62 9.64 0.86 -15.91
N ILE A 63 10.89 1.31 -16.10
CA ILE A 63 11.88 1.42 -15.02
C ILE A 63 11.43 2.45 -13.97
N LEU A 64 10.90 3.59 -14.41
CA LEU A 64 10.36 4.61 -13.52
C LEU A 64 9.17 4.07 -12.71
N ALA A 65 8.27 3.32 -13.35
CA ALA A 65 7.16 2.64 -12.69
C ALA A 65 7.66 1.64 -11.63
N SER A 66 8.69 0.83 -11.92
CA SER A 66 9.32 -0.06 -10.93
C SER A 66 9.82 0.69 -9.70
N ALA A 67 10.55 1.79 -9.91
CA ALA A 67 11.07 2.61 -8.82
C ALA A 67 9.94 3.24 -7.98
N MET A 68 8.85 3.63 -8.64
CA MET A 68 7.69 4.20 -7.96
C MET A 68 6.91 3.16 -7.15
N LEU A 69 6.67 1.97 -7.70
CA LEU A 69 6.05 0.85 -6.98
C LEU A 69 6.87 0.45 -5.75
N LEU A 70 8.20 0.39 -5.87
CA LEU A 70 9.10 0.16 -4.74
C LEU A 70 8.95 1.24 -3.66
N LYS A 71 8.87 2.50 -4.06
CA LYS A 71 8.68 3.62 -3.12
C LYS A 71 7.36 3.49 -2.37
N VAL A 72 6.26 3.15 -3.06
CA VAL A 72 4.95 2.97 -2.42
C VAL A 72 4.97 1.77 -1.46
N LYS A 73 5.55 0.64 -1.88
CA LYS A 73 5.72 -0.54 -1.03
C LYS A 73 6.51 -0.22 0.25
N SER A 74 7.64 0.46 0.12
CA SER A 74 8.46 0.86 1.27
C SER A 74 7.71 1.79 2.23
N LYS A 75 6.96 2.76 1.70
CA LYS A 75 6.12 3.63 2.53
C LYS A 75 5.03 2.88 3.29
N LYS A 76 4.35 1.93 2.64
CA LYS A 76 3.33 1.09 3.28
C LYS A 76 3.94 0.26 4.41
N LEU A 77 5.09 -0.37 4.16
CA LEU A 77 5.79 -1.17 5.15
C LEU A 77 6.18 -0.35 6.38
N VAL A 78 6.83 0.80 6.16
CA VAL A 78 7.33 1.64 7.27
C VAL A 78 6.20 2.34 8.02
N GLY A 79 5.24 2.92 7.31
CA GLY A 79 4.22 3.77 7.93
C GLY A 79 2.99 3.02 8.42
N GLU A 80 2.68 1.81 7.94
CA GLU A 80 1.51 1.08 8.42
C GLU A 80 1.86 -0.21 9.13
N GLU A 81 2.73 -1.03 8.54
CA GLU A 81 2.98 -2.37 9.06
C GLU A 81 3.87 -2.33 10.31
N LEU A 82 4.95 -1.53 10.30
CA LEU A 82 5.81 -1.35 11.47
C LEU A 82 5.11 -0.62 12.62
N GLU A 83 4.34 0.45 12.33
CA GLU A 83 3.59 1.17 13.37
C GLU A 83 2.53 0.29 14.04
N ARG A 84 1.83 -0.54 13.26
CA ARG A 84 0.90 -1.53 13.82
C ARG A 84 1.61 -2.56 14.69
N LEU A 85 2.76 -3.06 14.23
CA LEU A 85 3.54 -4.02 15.00
C LEU A 85 3.99 -3.43 16.36
N ASP A 86 4.49 -2.20 16.36
CA ASP A 86 4.89 -1.47 17.57
C ASP A 86 3.69 -1.28 18.53
N SER A 87 2.50 -0.95 17.99
CA SER A 87 1.30 -0.83 18.81
C SER A 87 0.87 -2.16 19.46
N LEU A 88 1.04 -3.29 18.76
CA LEU A 88 0.72 -4.61 19.30
C LEU A 88 1.70 -5.01 20.41
N PHE A 89 2.99 -4.70 20.25
CA PHE A 89 3.98 -4.96 21.30
C PHE A 89 3.68 -4.16 22.57
N LYS A 90 3.35 -2.86 22.43
CA LYS A 90 2.96 -2.02 23.57
C LYS A 90 1.70 -2.53 24.26
N GLN A 91 0.73 -3.06 23.51
CA GLN A 91 -0.47 -3.63 24.09
C GLN A 91 -0.16 -4.87 24.94
N VAL A 92 0.68 -5.78 24.43
CA VAL A 92 1.10 -6.98 25.15
C VAL A 92 1.91 -6.63 26.41
N GLU A 93 2.79 -5.63 26.33
CA GLU A 93 3.58 -5.17 27.46
C GLU A 93 2.69 -4.55 28.55
N ALA A 94 1.72 -3.72 28.18
CA ALA A 94 0.74 -3.18 29.10
C ALA A 94 -0.09 -4.29 29.76
N GLU A 95 -0.62 -5.25 28.98
CA GLU A 95 -1.38 -6.39 29.51
C GLU A 95 -0.56 -7.23 30.50
N ALA A 96 0.75 -7.39 30.26
CA ALA A 96 1.64 -8.08 31.20
C ALA A 96 1.85 -7.30 32.51
N GLU A 97 2.08 -5.98 32.41
CA GLU A 97 2.22 -5.08 33.57
C GLU A 97 0.94 -5.05 34.43
N TYR A 98 -0.24 -4.98 33.79
CA TYR A 98 -1.53 -5.05 34.51
C TYR A 98 -1.73 -6.36 35.28
N VAL A 99 -1.27 -7.50 34.73
CA VAL A 99 -1.41 -8.80 35.39
C VAL A 99 -0.47 -8.90 36.60
N GLU A 100 0.77 -8.41 36.46
CA GLU A 100 1.74 -8.36 37.56
C GLU A 100 1.25 -7.47 38.71
N ASP A 101 0.71 -6.28 38.39
CA ASP A 101 0.14 -5.38 39.40
C ASP A 101 -1.07 -5.99 40.14
N LEU A 102 -1.93 -6.75 39.43
CA LEU A 102 -3.12 -7.39 40.02
C LEU A 102 -2.79 -8.57 40.95
N GLU A 103 -1.66 -9.25 40.73
CA GLU A 103 -1.18 -10.31 41.62
C GLU A 103 -0.71 -9.76 42.98
N ASP A 104 -0.21 -8.51 43.01
CA ASP A 104 0.27 -7.84 44.22
C ASP A 104 -0.84 -7.16 45.04
N VAL A 105 -2.02 -6.91 44.47
CA VAL A 105 -3.16 -6.29 45.18
C VAL A 105 -4.38 -7.21 45.27
N ASN A 106 -4.51 -7.92 46.39
CA ASN A 106 -5.70 -8.68 46.80
C ASN A 106 -6.92 -7.77 47.16
N LEU A 107 -7.32 -6.92 46.21
CA LEU A 107 -8.29 -5.81 46.36
C LEU A 107 -9.51 -5.96 45.42
N LEU A 108 -9.69 -7.13 44.80
CA LEU A 108 -10.67 -7.34 43.73
C LEU A 108 -12.14 -7.30 44.21
N GLU A 109 -12.41 -7.71 45.45
CA GLU A 109 -13.79 -7.86 45.97
C GLU A 109 -14.48 -6.53 46.34
N PRO A 110 -13.84 -5.53 46.99
CA PRO A 110 -14.56 -4.34 47.46
C PRO A 110 -14.94 -3.31 46.37
N LEU A 111 -14.38 -3.42 45.16
CA LEU A 111 -14.56 -2.43 44.08
C LEU A 111 -15.71 -2.76 43.13
N LEU A 112 -16.06 -4.05 42.98
CA LEU A 112 -17.13 -4.50 42.08
C LEU A 112 -18.51 -4.04 42.56
N ASP A 113 -18.74 -4.02 43.88
CA ASP A 113 -20.03 -3.62 44.47
C ASP A 113 -20.33 -2.11 44.34
N ARG A 114 -19.31 -1.25 44.17
CA ARG A 114 -19.51 0.21 44.02
C ARG A 114 -19.67 0.67 42.57
N ALA A 115 -19.18 -0.11 41.61
CA ALA A 115 -19.21 0.25 40.18
C ALA A 115 -20.53 -0.09 39.48
N ALA A 116 -21.47 -0.76 40.17
CA ALA A 116 -22.73 -1.21 39.59
C ALA A 116 -23.80 -0.10 39.51
N GLU A 117 -23.65 1.00 40.23
CA GLU A 117 -24.74 1.99 40.42
C GLU A 117 -24.67 3.22 39.52
N ASP A 118 -23.54 3.51 38.85
CA ASP A 118 -23.45 4.76 38.11
C ASP A 118 -22.54 4.68 36.87
N GLU A 119 -22.95 5.46 35.86
CA GLU A 119 -22.14 5.96 34.76
C GLU A 119 -21.81 4.99 33.61
N ASN A 120 -22.74 4.89 32.67
CA ASN A 120 -22.41 4.56 31.28
C ASN A 120 -22.38 5.88 30.45
N PRO A 121 -21.30 6.68 30.50
CA PRO A 121 -21.23 7.93 29.76
C PRO A 121 -21.29 7.65 28.26
N LEU A 122 -22.33 8.18 27.61
CA LEU A 122 -22.50 8.08 26.15
C LEU A 122 -21.45 8.98 25.48
N TYR A 123 -20.30 8.41 25.13
CA TYR A 123 -19.33 9.10 24.30
C TYR A 123 -19.90 9.29 22.88
N PRO A 124 -19.89 10.52 22.32
CA PRO A 124 -20.26 10.73 20.94
C PRO A 124 -19.27 9.99 20.03
N LYS A 125 -19.79 9.01 19.27
CA LYS A 125 -18.98 8.29 18.28
C LYS A 125 -18.57 9.25 17.18
N THR A 126 -17.32 9.69 17.18
CA THR A 126 -16.75 10.37 16.02
C THR A 126 -16.72 9.39 14.85
N PRO A 127 -17.16 9.78 13.64
CA PRO A 127 -17.12 8.90 12.50
C PRO A 127 -15.65 8.57 12.19
N GLN A 128 -15.26 7.31 12.40
CA GLN A 128 -13.91 6.88 12.07
C GLN A 128 -13.67 7.07 10.56
N PRO A 129 -12.54 7.68 10.16
CA PRO A 129 -12.19 7.80 8.76
C PRO A 129 -12.04 6.40 8.16
N ARG A 130 -12.89 6.07 7.19
CA ARG A 130 -12.83 4.76 6.52
C ARG A 130 -11.62 4.72 5.61
N LYS A 131 -10.77 3.71 5.78
CA LYS A 131 -9.72 3.39 4.80
C LYS A 131 -10.40 2.90 3.52
N ARG A 132 -10.45 3.73 2.49
CA ARG A 132 -10.97 3.33 1.17
C ARG A 132 -9.98 2.32 0.56
N LYS A 133 -10.50 1.22 0.03
CA LYS A 133 -9.73 0.25 -0.77
C LYS A 133 -9.27 0.90 -2.07
N VAL A 134 -8.04 0.59 -2.50
CA VAL A 134 -7.43 1.20 -3.68
C VAL A 134 -7.66 0.29 -4.88
N SER A 135 -8.28 0.84 -5.93
CA SER A 135 -8.47 0.13 -7.20
C SER A 135 -7.22 0.20 -8.08
N VAL A 136 -7.14 -0.71 -9.06
CA VAL A 136 -6.08 -0.69 -10.09
C VAL A 136 -6.10 0.62 -10.87
N PHE A 137 -7.29 1.15 -11.18
CA PHE A 137 -7.45 2.41 -11.90
C PHE A 137 -6.94 3.59 -11.08
N ASP A 138 -7.25 3.63 -9.78
CA ASP A 138 -6.74 4.65 -8.87
C ASP A 138 -5.20 4.62 -8.80
N LEU A 139 -4.60 3.41 -8.79
CA LEU A 139 -3.15 3.25 -8.80
C LEU A 139 -2.54 3.79 -10.09
N VAL A 140 -3.09 3.42 -11.25
CA VAL A 140 -2.60 3.88 -12.55
C VAL A 140 -2.70 5.40 -12.66
N GLU A 141 -3.83 5.99 -12.29
CA GLU A 141 -4.03 7.44 -12.32
C GLU A 141 -3.05 8.17 -11.39
N ALA A 142 -2.84 7.65 -10.17
CA ALA A 142 -1.90 8.23 -9.21
C ALA A 142 -0.44 8.14 -9.72
N MET A 143 -0.07 7.03 -10.35
CA MET A 143 1.25 6.86 -10.96
C MET A 143 1.48 7.82 -12.12
N GLU A 144 0.49 8.00 -13.00
CA GLU A 144 0.56 8.93 -14.12
C GLU A 144 0.76 10.37 -13.64
N LYS A 145 -0.07 10.84 -12.70
CA LYS A 145 0.08 12.17 -12.09
C LYS A 145 1.47 12.36 -11.48
N ALA A 146 1.99 11.36 -10.77
CA ALA A 146 3.30 11.46 -10.15
C ALA A 146 4.46 11.49 -11.16
N MET A 147 4.33 10.79 -12.29
CA MET A 147 5.30 10.85 -13.38
C MET A 147 5.32 12.25 -14.02
N ASP A 148 4.16 12.86 -14.23
CA ASP A 148 4.06 14.20 -14.81
C ASP A 148 4.61 15.29 -13.88
N VAL A 149 4.35 15.18 -12.58
CA VAL A 149 4.96 16.08 -11.58
C VAL A 149 6.49 15.98 -11.61
N ARG A 150 7.03 14.77 -11.74
CA ARG A 150 8.49 14.56 -11.86
C ARG A 150 9.05 15.19 -13.13
N LYS A 151 8.39 15.04 -14.29
CA LYS A 151 8.81 15.68 -15.53
C LYS A 151 8.92 17.19 -15.37
N ARG A 152 7.87 17.83 -14.81
CA ARG A 152 7.84 19.29 -14.58
C ARG A 152 9.02 19.75 -13.72
N ARG A 153 9.30 19.06 -12.61
CA ARG A 153 10.42 19.40 -11.71
C ARG A 153 11.79 19.31 -12.37
N VAL A 154 11.96 18.41 -13.33
CA VAL A 154 13.22 18.29 -14.09
C VAL A 154 13.35 19.42 -15.10
N THR A 155 12.26 19.83 -15.75
CA THR A 155 12.29 20.92 -16.74
C THR A 155 12.46 22.31 -16.11
N THR A 156 12.00 22.52 -14.87
CA THR A 156 12.15 23.80 -14.15
C THR A 156 13.53 23.98 -13.50
N ARG A 157 14.38 22.95 -13.50
CA ARG A 157 15.71 22.96 -12.90
C ARG A 157 16.79 23.05 -13.97
#